data_AF-A0A450ZUI9-F1
#
_entry.id   AF-A0A450ZUI9-F1
#
_cell.length_a   1.000
_cell.length_b   1.000
_cell.length_c   1.000
_cell.angle_alpha   90.00
_cell.angle_beta   90.00
_cell.angle_gamma   90.00
#
_symmetry.space_group_name_H-M   'P 1'
#
loop_
_entity.id
_entity.type
_entity.pdbx_description
1 polymer ?
#
loop_
_entity_poly.entity_id
_entity_poly.type
_entity_poly.pdbx_seq_one_letter_code
_entity_poly.pdbx_strand_id
1 'polypeptide(L)'
;MKVMVDLNVLLDVVQDRKPFYPASAGVLSMLLRGEAVACIPGHALTTLHCILSRGNNAEMADEFIDWLLARFEILGEDHGVFVRARSLKMSDFEDAVVASAAENAGCQWIVTRNPKGFLASPVMALTPEEFLGQ
;
A
#
# COMPACT_ATOMS: atom_id res chain seq x y z
N MET A 1 16.06 0.55 -1.99
CA MET A 1 14.95 1.36 -2.57
C MET A 1 13.75 1.31 -1.62
N LYS A 2 12.92 2.36 -1.54
CA LYS A 2 11.68 2.37 -0.75
C LYS A 2 10.46 2.26 -1.67
N VAL A 3 9.49 1.45 -1.29
CA VAL A 3 8.29 1.17 -2.10
C VAL A 3 7.07 1.28 -1.20
N MET A 4 6.11 2.12 -1.59
CA MET A 4 4.82 2.22 -0.93
C MET A 4 3.88 1.15 -1.48
N VAL A 5 3.31 0.31 -0.61
CA VAL A 5 2.34 -0.72 -0.99
C VAL A 5 0.93 -0.20 -0.74
N ASP A 6 0.13 -0.12 -1.81
CA ASP A 6 -1.27 0.26 -1.74
C ASP A 6 -2.12 -0.81 -1.01
N LEU A 7 -3.18 -0.35 -0.34
CA LEU A 7 -4.14 -1.17 0.40
C LEU A 7 -4.66 -2.36 -0.43
N ASN A 8 -4.97 -2.11 -1.71
CA ASN A 8 -5.54 -3.12 -2.58
C ASN A 8 -4.61 -4.32 -2.81
N VAL A 9 -3.30 -4.10 -2.86
CA VAL A 9 -2.30 -5.15 -3.03
C VAL A 9 -2.27 -6.06 -1.80
N LEU A 10 -2.35 -5.48 -0.60
CA LEU A 10 -2.44 -6.22 0.66
C LEU A 10 -3.74 -7.04 0.74
N LEU A 11 -4.87 -6.42 0.33
CA LEU A 11 -6.17 -7.09 0.27
C LEU A 11 -6.18 -8.26 -0.72
N ASP A 12 -5.47 -8.16 -1.84
CA ASP A 12 -5.39 -9.26 -2.80
C ASP A 12 -4.78 -10.51 -2.19
N VAL A 13 -3.73 -10.34 -1.37
CA VAL A 13 -3.00 -11.44 -0.73
C VAL A 13 -3.81 -12.05 0.39
N VAL A 14 -4.30 -11.24 1.33
CA VAL A 14 -5.01 -11.77 2.52
C VAL A 14 -6.37 -12.39 2.18
N GLN A 15 -7.01 -11.99 1.08
CA GLN A 15 -8.31 -12.53 0.65
C GLN A 15 -8.26 -13.46 -0.57
N ASP A 16 -7.07 -13.84 -1.07
CA ASP A 16 -6.89 -14.63 -2.30
C ASP A 16 -7.71 -14.08 -3.50
N ARG A 17 -7.62 -12.77 -3.76
CA ARG A 17 -8.41 -12.11 -4.82
C ARG A 17 -7.84 -12.40 -6.20
N LYS A 18 -8.43 -13.38 -6.90
CA LYS A 18 -8.09 -13.66 -8.31
C LYS A 18 -8.73 -12.63 -9.25
N PRO A 19 -8.05 -12.20 -10.31
CA PRO A 19 -6.76 -12.69 -10.81
C PRO A 19 -5.51 -12.00 -10.22
N PHE A 20 -5.66 -11.05 -9.29
CA PHE A 20 -4.57 -10.18 -8.83
C PHE A 20 -3.59 -10.84 -7.86
N TYR A 21 -4.07 -11.85 -7.10
CA TYR A 21 -3.30 -12.54 -6.08
C TYR A 21 -1.88 -12.93 -6.50
N PRO A 22 -1.62 -13.59 -7.64
CA PRO A 22 -0.27 -14.07 -7.97
C PRO A 22 0.77 -12.95 -8.04
N ALA A 23 0.42 -11.82 -8.66
CA ALA A 23 1.32 -10.69 -8.79
C ALA A 23 1.50 -9.96 -7.45
N SER A 24 0.41 -9.69 -6.73
CA SER A 24 0.46 -9.05 -5.41
C SER A 24 1.26 -9.89 -4.39
N ALA A 25 1.09 -11.21 -4.38
CA ALA A 25 1.88 -12.12 -3.54
C ALA A 25 3.35 -12.18 -3.96
N GLY A 26 3.64 -12.06 -5.27
CA GLY A 26 4.99 -11.93 -5.80
C GLY A 26 5.70 -10.68 -5.27
N VAL A 27 5.01 -9.53 -5.28
CA VAL A 27 5.52 -8.27 -4.72
C VAL A 27 5.83 -8.44 -3.24
N LEU A 28 4.87 -8.92 -2.43
CA LEU A 28 5.12 -9.13 -1.00
C LEU A 28 6.28 -10.09 -0.76
N SER A 29 6.39 -11.18 -1.52
CA SER A 29 7.49 -12.12 -1.40
C SER A 29 8.85 -11.49 -1.69
N MET A 30 8.93 -10.61 -2.69
CA MET A 30 10.14 -9.85 -3.02
C MET A 30 10.54 -8.90 -1.89
N LEU A 31 9.56 -8.16 -1.35
CA LEU A 31 9.76 -7.22 -0.25
C LEU A 31 10.23 -7.93 1.03
N LEU A 32 9.66 -9.10 1.34
CA LEU A 32 10.04 -9.92 2.50
C LEU A 32 11.46 -10.49 2.41
N ARG A 33 12.01 -10.66 1.20
CA ARG A 33 13.42 -11.06 1.00
C ARG A 33 14.40 -9.90 1.22
N GLY A 34 13.92 -8.70 1.48
CA GLY A 34 14.75 -7.51 1.73
C GLY A 34 15.30 -6.87 0.46
N GLU A 35 14.75 -7.20 -0.71
CA GLU A 35 15.17 -6.60 -1.99
C GLU A 35 14.80 -5.12 -2.07
N ALA A 36 13.78 -4.70 -1.32
CA ALA A 36 13.40 -3.31 -1.12
C ALA A 36 12.83 -3.09 0.29
N VAL A 37 12.88 -1.85 0.77
CA VAL A 37 12.21 -1.42 1.99
C VAL A 37 10.75 -1.17 1.64
N ALA A 38 9.87 -1.92 2.27
CA ALA A 38 8.44 -1.86 2.02
C ALA A 38 7.74 -1.00 3.05
N CYS A 39 7.05 0.01 2.55
CA CYS A 39 6.31 0.98 3.33
C CYS A 39 4.81 0.75 3.17
N ILE A 40 4.05 0.92 4.25
CA ILE A 40 2.58 0.84 4.25
C ILE A 40 2.05 2.12 4.87
N PRO A 41 1.05 2.79 4.25
CA PRO A 41 0.45 3.97 4.85
C PRO A 41 -0.38 3.55 6.07
N GLY A 42 -0.24 4.28 7.18
CA GLY A 42 -0.81 3.93 8.48
C GLY A 42 -2.33 3.73 8.44
N HIS A 43 -3.03 4.57 7.67
CA HIS A 43 -4.48 4.41 7.50
C HIS A 43 -4.87 3.07 6.88
N ALA A 44 -4.04 2.48 6.00
CA ALA A 44 -4.32 1.19 5.38
C ALA A 44 -4.45 0.06 6.42
N LEU A 45 -3.70 0.11 7.53
CA LEU A 45 -3.84 -0.87 8.62
C LEU A 45 -5.24 -0.83 9.24
N THR A 46 -5.74 0.37 9.53
CA THR A 46 -7.07 0.54 10.14
C THR A 46 -8.18 0.12 9.18
N THR A 47 -8.02 0.40 7.89
CA THR A 47 -8.97 -0.01 6.84
C THR A 47 -8.95 -1.52 6.64
N LEU A 48 -7.75 -2.15 6.58
CA LEU A 48 -7.59 -3.60 6.51
C LEU A 48 -8.29 -4.29 7.67
N HIS A 49 -8.00 -3.86 8.91
CA HIS A 49 -8.62 -4.43 10.10
C HIS A 49 -10.15 -4.35 10.05
N CYS A 50 -10.69 -3.19 9.69
CA CYS A 50 -12.12 -2.96 9.55
C CYS A 50 -12.76 -3.85 8.47
N ILE A 51 -12.10 -4.04 7.33
CA ILE A 51 -12.59 -4.89 6.24
C ILE A 51 -12.57 -6.37 6.65
N LEU A 52 -11.47 -6.85 7.24
CA LEU A 52 -11.29 -8.26 7.59
C LEU A 52 -12.17 -8.70 8.77
N SER A 53 -12.40 -7.80 9.74
CA SER A 53 -13.21 -8.09 10.92
C SER A 53 -14.70 -8.30 10.62
N ARG A 54 -15.22 -7.77 9.50
CA ARG A 54 -16.66 -7.85 9.14
C ARG A 54 -17.14 -9.26 8.76
N GLY A 55 -16.23 -10.24 8.61
CA GLY A 55 -16.52 -11.60 8.15
C GLY A 55 -16.45 -12.70 9.21
N ASN A 56 -16.58 -12.39 10.51
CA ASN A 56 -16.36 -13.33 11.63
C ASN A 56 -14.89 -13.80 11.81
N ASN A 57 -13.95 -13.05 11.23
CA ASN A 57 -12.51 -13.38 11.21
C ASN A 57 -11.69 -12.32 11.95
N ALA A 58 -12.14 -11.90 13.13
CA ALA A 58 -11.42 -10.90 13.94
C ALA A 58 -9.99 -11.35 14.28
N GLU A 59 -9.81 -12.64 14.63
CA GLU A 59 -8.50 -13.22 14.92
C GLU A 59 -7.57 -13.16 13.70
N MET A 60 -8.05 -13.52 12.51
CA MET A 60 -7.29 -13.37 11.26
C MET A 60 -6.91 -11.91 10.99
N ALA A 61 -7.81 -10.96 11.29
CA ALA A 61 -7.53 -9.54 11.11
C ALA A 61 -6.38 -9.10 12.02
N ASP A 62 -6.43 -9.46 13.30
CA ASP A 62 -5.38 -9.15 14.28
C ASP A 62 -4.05 -9.80 13.88
N GLU A 63 -4.05 -11.09 13.54
CA GLU A 63 -2.85 -11.82 13.08
C GLU A 63 -2.23 -11.17 11.84
N PHE A 64 -3.05 -10.72 10.88
CA PHE A 64 -2.55 -10.08 9.67
C PHE A 64 -1.95 -8.70 9.96
N ILE A 65 -2.58 -7.91 10.84
CA ILE A 65 -2.03 -6.61 11.25
C ILE A 65 -0.71 -6.78 12.00
N ASP A 66 -0.63 -7.72 12.94
CA ASP A 66 0.61 -8.06 13.65
C ASP A 66 1.70 -8.53 12.69
N TRP A 67 1.32 -9.33 11.69
CA TRP A 67 2.23 -9.79 10.66
C TRP A 67 2.82 -8.63 9.85
N LEU A 68 2.01 -7.63 9.49
CA LEU A 68 2.46 -6.43 8.77
C LEU A 68 3.37 -5.56 9.65
N LEU A 69 2.98 -5.29 10.90
CA LEU A 69 3.75 -4.47 11.85
C LEU A 69 5.15 -5.04 12.11
N ALA A 70 5.30 -6.37 12.11
CA ALA A 70 6.58 -7.02 12.33
C ALA A 70 7.54 -7.00 11.11
N ARG A 71 7.05 -6.65 9.91
CA ARG A 71 7.78 -6.87 8.64
C ARG A 71 7.91 -5.65 7.75
N PHE A 72 7.05 -4.65 7.94
CA PHE A 72 6.95 -3.48 7.05
C PHE A 72 7.15 -2.17 7.82
N GLU A 73 7.65 -1.15 7.13
CA GLU A 73 7.75 0.20 7.66
C GLU A 73 6.36 0.86 7.59
N ILE A 74 5.76 1.15 8.74
CA ILE A 74 4.45 1.82 8.78
C ILE A 74 4.68 3.33 8.80
N LEU A 75 4.08 4.02 7.83
CA LEU A 75 4.20 5.46 7.66
C LEU A 75 2.95 6.15 8.20
N GLY A 76 3.10 6.86 9.32
CA GLY A 76 2.03 7.70 9.85
C GLY A 76 1.82 8.96 9.01
N GLU A 77 0.56 9.37 8.89
CA GLU A 77 0.16 10.59 8.19
C GLU A 77 -0.08 11.73 9.18
N ASP A 78 0.64 12.83 9.01
CA ASP A 78 0.47 14.05 9.80
C ASP A 78 -0.25 15.16 9.02
N HIS A 79 -0.42 16.31 9.66
CA HIS A 79 -1.04 17.48 9.03
C HIS A 79 -0.38 17.86 7.69
N GLY A 80 0.95 17.77 7.61
CA GLY A 80 1.70 18.08 6.39
C GLY A 80 1.35 17.15 5.24
N VAL A 81 1.26 15.85 5.51
CA VAL A 81 0.83 14.83 4.53
C VAL A 81 -0.58 15.14 4.02
N PHE A 82 -1.54 15.46 4.90
CA PHE A 82 -2.90 15.75 4.46
C PHE A 82 -3.02 17.06 3.66
N VAL A 83 -2.32 18.12 4.06
CA VAL A 83 -2.27 19.37 3.30
C VAL A 83 -1.66 19.15 1.92
N ARG A 84 -0.57 18.40 1.86
CA ARG A 84 0.10 18.07 0.61
C ARG A 84 -0.81 17.23 -0.29
N ALA A 85 -1.47 16.20 0.24
CA ALA A 85 -2.48 15.40 -0.49
C ALA A 85 -3.59 16.27 -1.10
N ARG A 86 -4.15 17.23 -0.33
CA ARG A 86 -5.19 18.15 -0.84
C ARG A 86 -4.71 19.09 -1.94
N SER A 87 -3.40 19.34 -2.02
CA SER A 87 -2.79 20.16 -3.09
C SER A 87 -2.59 19.39 -4.41
N LEU A 88 -2.61 18.05 -4.36
CA LEU A 88 -2.44 17.22 -5.54
C LEU A 88 -3.69 17.28 -6.43
N LYS A 89 -3.49 17.26 -7.75
CA LYS A 89 -4.57 17.21 -8.75
C LYS A 89 -5.08 15.78 -8.96
N MET A 90 -5.30 15.06 -7.87
CA MET A 90 -5.81 13.69 -7.84
C MET A 90 -7.29 13.71 -7.45
N SER A 91 -8.09 12.89 -8.11
CA SER A 91 -9.55 12.85 -7.88
C SER A 91 -9.92 12.09 -6.61
N ASP A 92 -9.16 11.05 -6.29
CA ASP A 92 -9.35 10.25 -5.09
C ASP A 92 -8.45 10.78 -3.97
N PHE A 93 -9.04 11.04 -2.81
CA PHE A 93 -8.31 11.64 -1.68
C PHE A 93 -7.46 10.61 -0.94
N GLU A 94 -7.88 9.35 -0.88
CA GLU A 94 -7.11 8.27 -0.25
C GLU A 94 -5.83 8.04 -1.06
N ASP A 95 -5.95 7.91 -2.40
CA ASP A 95 -4.80 7.81 -3.30
C ASP A 95 -3.87 9.02 -3.16
N ALA A 96 -4.43 10.23 -3.01
CA ALA A 96 -3.63 11.45 -2.81
C ALA A 96 -2.85 11.43 -1.48
N VAL A 97 -3.43 10.86 -0.42
CA VAL A 97 -2.77 10.68 0.88
C VAL A 97 -1.65 9.64 0.75
N VAL A 98 -1.89 8.51 0.09
CA VAL A 98 -0.85 7.50 -0.21
C VAL A 98 0.29 8.12 -0.99
N ALA A 99 -0.01 8.89 -2.03
CA ALA A 99 0.98 9.57 -2.87
C ALA A 99 1.80 10.60 -2.08
N SER A 100 1.16 11.40 -1.23
CA SER A 100 1.83 12.36 -0.37
C SER A 100 2.69 11.68 0.70
N ALA A 101 2.24 10.58 1.29
CA ALA A 101 3.00 9.83 2.27
C ALA A 101 4.23 9.17 1.64
N ALA A 102 4.07 8.63 0.43
CA ALA A 102 5.16 8.08 -0.37
C ALA A 102 6.22 9.15 -0.70
N GLU A 103 5.79 10.34 -1.11
CA GLU A 103 6.68 11.49 -1.35
C GLU A 103 7.45 11.87 -0.08
N ASN A 104 6.75 12.03 1.04
CA ASN A 104 7.34 12.43 2.31
C ASN A 104 8.37 11.40 2.84
N ALA A 105 8.12 10.11 2.61
CA ALA A 105 9.01 9.02 3.03
C ALA A 105 10.16 8.73 2.05
N GLY A 106 10.22 9.41 0.91
CA GLY A 106 11.22 9.17 -0.13
C GLY A 106 11.05 7.83 -0.84
N CYS A 107 9.82 7.33 -0.96
CA CYS A 107 9.50 6.15 -1.77
C CYS A 107 9.77 6.45 -3.26
N GLN A 108 10.41 5.50 -3.95
CA GLN A 108 10.66 5.60 -5.38
C GLN A 108 9.44 5.19 -6.20
N TRP A 109 8.65 4.27 -5.64
CA TRP A 109 7.53 3.63 -6.31
C TRP A 109 6.33 3.50 -5.38
N ILE A 110 5.14 3.60 -5.95
CA ILE A 110 3.89 3.11 -5.37
C ILE A 110 3.49 1.87 -6.16
N VAL A 111 3.18 0.77 -5.46
CA VAL A 111 2.65 -0.44 -6.09
C VAL A 111 1.15 -0.50 -5.82
N THR A 112 0.34 -0.44 -6.87
CA THR A 112 -1.13 -0.38 -6.81
C THR A 112 -1.76 -1.12 -7.98
N ARG A 113 -3.01 -1.57 -7.84
CA ARG A 113 -3.78 -2.12 -8.97
C ARG A 113 -4.27 -1.05 -9.95
N ASN A 114 -4.30 0.22 -9.55
CA ASN A 114 -4.89 1.29 -10.34
C ASN A 114 -3.93 2.47 -10.56
N PRO A 115 -2.84 2.28 -11.35
CA PRO A 115 -1.87 3.35 -11.59
C PRO A 115 -2.50 4.59 -12.25
N LYS A 116 -3.66 4.46 -12.91
CA LYS A 116 -4.41 5.59 -13.47
C LYS A 116 -4.91 6.57 -12.41
N GLY A 117 -5.16 6.12 -11.18
CA GLY A 117 -5.49 7.00 -10.04
C GLY A 117 -4.33 7.92 -9.65
N PHE A 118 -3.10 7.53 -9.98
CA PHE A 118 -1.86 8.19 -9.58
C PHE A 118 -1.21 9.01 -10.70
N LEU A 119 -1.91 9.32 -11.80
CA LEU A 119 -1.32 10.08 -12.93
C LEU A 119 -0.78 11.47 -12.53
N ALA A 120 -1.36 12.10 -11.51
CA ALA A 120 -0.91 13.38 -10.96
C ALA A 120 -0.10 13.23 -9.66
N SER A 121 0.33 12.00 -9.33
CA SER A 121 1.15 11.70 -8.16
C SER A 121 2.59 12.22 -8.34
N PRO A 122 3.22 12.75 -7.28
CA PRO A 122 4.65 13.04 -7.28
C PRO A 122 5.54 11.78 -7.30
N VAL A 123 5.00 10.62 -6.92
CA VAL A 123 5.71 9.32 -6.92
C VAL A 123 5.10 8.42 -7.99
N MET A 124 5.94 7.79 -8.82
CA MET A 124 5.47 6.92 -9.91
C MET A 124 4.76 5.68 -9.36
N ALA A 125 3.61 5.37 -9.93
CA ALA A 125 2.83 4.19 -9.57
C ALA A 125 2.93 3.11 -10.65
N LEU A 126 3.08 1.87 -10.22
CA LEU A 126 3.19 0.68 -11.07
C LEU A 126 2.18 -0.39 -10.62
N THR A 127 1.72 -1.22 -11.56
CA THR A 127 1.04 -2.46 -11.18
C THR A 127 2.00 -3.44 -10.52
N PRO A 128 1.50 -4.43 -9.74
CA PRO A 128 2.34 -5.50 -9.23
C PRO A 128 3.16 -6.21 -10.32
N GLU A 129 2.57 -6.45 -11.49
CA GLU A 129 3.26 -7.05 -12.65
C GLU A 129 4.35 -6.16 -13.22
N GLU A 130 4.06 -4.86 -13.39
CA GLU A 130 5.04 -3.88 -13.88
C GLU A 130 6.21 -3.73 -12.91
N PHE A 131 5.94 -3.72 -11.61
CA PHE A 131 6.96 -3.61 -10.57
C PHE A 131 7.86 -4.86 -10.50
N LEU A 132 7.29 -6.06 -10.64
CA LEU A 132 8.06 -7.32 -10.67
C LEU A 132 8.90 -7.49 -11.94
N GLY A 133 8.57 -6.75 -13.01
CA GLY A 133 9.31 -6.75 -14.27
C GLY A 133 10.48 -5.76 -14.34
N GLN A 134 10.70 -4.96 -13.28
CA GLN A 134 11.86 -4.04 -13.15
C GLN A 134 13.13 -4.82 -12.81
#